data_AF-A0A7V9EPT4-F1
#
_entry.id   AF-A0A7V9EPT4-F1
#
_cell.length_a   1.000
_cell.length_b   1.000
_cell.length_c   1.000
_cell.angle_alpha   90.00
_cell.angle_beta   90.00
_cell.angle_gamma   90.00
#
_symmetry.space_group_name_H-M   'P 1'
#
loop_
_entity.id
_entity.type
_entity.pdbx_description
1 polymer ?
#
loop_
_entity_poly.entity_id
_entity_poly.type
_entity_poly.pdbx_seq_one_letter_code
_entity_poly.pdbx_strand_id
1 'polypeptide(L)' 'MDPLCASPIQKIMQLCNDAQVAVVARVVPDRRRDIGLQIMSSFHYGKQVRVVTCASLEEAEQALVDLASPSPN' A
#
# COMPACT_ATOMS: atom_id res chain seq x y z
N MET A 1 -10.48 -10.25 -0.08
CA MET A 1 -9.64 -10.53 -1.25
C MET A 1 -9.93 -11.95 -1.70
N ASP A 2 -10.10 -12.18 -3.01
CA ASP A 2 -10.15 -13.54 -3.56
C ASP A 2 -8.74 -14.15 -3.55
N PRO A 3 -8.52 -15.39 -3.07
CA PRO A 3 -7.21 -16.04 -3.07
C PRO A 3 -6.53 -16.08 -4.44
N LEU A 4 -7.28 -16.13 -5.55
CA LEU A 4 -6.72 -16.10 -6.91
C LEU A 4 -6.02 -14.78 -7.22
N CYS A 5 -6.37 -13.70 -6.52
CA CYS A 5 -5.71 -12.40 -6.67
C CYS A 5 -4.38 -12.30 -5.92
N ALA A 6 -4.06 -13.26 -5.03
CA ALA A 6 -2.87 -13.17 -4.17
C ALA A 6 -1.57 -13.13 -4.99
N SER A 7 -1.41 -14.00 -5.99
CA SER A 7 -0.17 -14.04 -6.78
C SER A 7 0.09 -12.75 -7.59
N PRO A 8 -0.88 -12.19 -8.33
CA PRO A 8 -0.71 -10.88 -8.96
C PRO A 8 -0.38 -9.75 -7.97
N ILE A 9 -1.07 -9.69 -6.82
CA ILE A 9 -0.83 -8.67 -5.79
C ILE A 9 0.58 -8.79 -5.22
N GLN A 10 1.03 -10.02 -4.92
CA GLN A 10 2.38 -10.27 -4.44
C GLN A 10 3.44 -9.74 -5.41
N LYS A 11 3.26 -9.94 -6.73
CA LYS A 11 4.20 -9.41 -7.73
C LYS A 11 4.28 -7.89 -7.71
N ILE A 12 3.13 -7.20 -7.55
CA ILE A 12 3.09 -5.75 -7.41
C ILE A 12 3.84 -5.31 -6.14
N MET A 13 3.60 -5.98 -5.02
CA MET A 13 4.30 -5.67 -3.76
C MET A 13 5.82 -5.85 -3.90
N GLN A 14 6.25 -6.93 -4.56
CA GLN A 14 7.67 -7.18 -4.83
C GLN A 14 8.28 -6.06 -5.70
N LEU A 15 7.59 -5.65 -6.78
CA LEU A 15 8.06 -4.57 -7.64
C LEU A 15 8.23 -3.25 -6.87
N CYS A 16 7.26 -2.90 -6.04
CA CYS A 16 7.35 -1.70 -5.18
C CYS A 16 8.50 -1.81 -4.18
N ASN A 17 8.70 -2.99 -3.59
CA ASN A 17 9.77 -3.25 -2.64
C ASN A 17 11.15 -3.16 -3.30
N ASP A 18 11.32 -3.76 -4.48
CA ASP A 18 12.57 -3.75 -5.26
C ASP A 18 12.90 -2.34 -5.75
N ALA A 19 11.87 -1.54 -6.07
CA ALA A 19 12.02 -0.12 -6.41
C ALA A 19 12.30 0.78 -5.18
N GLN A 20 12.32 0.22 -3.96
CA GLN A 20 12.54 0.93 -2.70
C GLN A 20 11.64 2.16 -2.53
N VAL A 21 10.36 2.05 -2.91
CA VAL A 21 9.42 3.15 -2.72
C VAL A 21 9.23 3.45 -1.23
N ALA A 22 9.18 4.72 -0.87
CA ALA A 22 8.96 5.13 0.51
C ALA A 22 7.51 4.83 0.97
N VAL A 23 6.54 5.00 0.06
CA VAL A 23 5.11 4.94 0.37
C VAL A 23 4.35 4.19 -0.72
N VAL A 24 3.40 3.35 -0.30
CA VAL A 24 2.39 2.73 -1.16
C VAL A 24 1.01 3.16 -0.66
N ALA A 25 0.26 3.87 -1.51
CA ALA A 25 -1.15 4.14 -1.28
C ALA A 25 -2.00 3.12 -2.03
N ARG A 26 -2.94 2.47 -1.33
CA ARG A 26 -3.89 1.52 -1.93
C ARG A 26 -5.32 1.98 -1.71
N VAL A 27 -6.17 1.80 -2.72
CA VAL A 27 -7.59 2.17 -2.67
C VAL A 27 -8.44 0.92 -2.40
N VAL A 28 -9.12 0.90 -1.26
CA VAL A 28 -10.03 -0.17 -0.84
C VAL A 28 -11.32 0.46 -0.33
N PRO A 29 -12.34 0.64 -1.20
CA PRO A 29 -13.57 1.37 -0.84
C PRO A 29 -14.34 0.78 0.35
N ASP A 30 -14.33 -0.55 0.53
CA ASP A 30 -14.87 -1.21 1.71
C ASP A 30 -13.72 -1.69 2.60
N ARG A 31 -13.44 -0.96 3.69
CA ARG A 31 -12.35 -1.28 4.63
C ARG A 31 -12.42 -2.71 5.19
N ARG A 32 -13.59 -3.34 5.25
CA ARG A 32 -13.72 -4.73 5.72
C ARG A 32 -13.01 -5.72 4.80
N ARG A 33 -12.74 -5.33 3.55
CA ARG A 33 -12.06 -6.15 2.55
C ARG A 33 -10.53 -6.03 2.61
N ASP A 34 -9.99 -5.19 3.48
CA ASP A 34 -8.56 -4.86 3.58
C ASP A 34 -7.71 -5.88 4.35
N ILE A 35 -8.33 -6.73 5.19
CA ILE A 35 -7.61 -7.64 6.12
C ILE A 35 -6.59 -8.49 5.38
N GLY A 36 -6.98 -9.11 4.26
CA GLY A 36 -6.06 -9.94 3.48
C GLY A 36 -4.88 -9.15 2.91
N LEU A 37 -5.10 -7.89 2.51
CA LEU A 37 -4.04 -7.02 2.01
C LEU A 37 -3.10 -6.56 3.12
N GLN A 38 -3.61 -6.32 4.34
CA GLN A 38 -2.78 -6.03 5.51
C GLN A 38 -1.85 -7.20 5.84
N ILE A 39 -2.39 -8.42 5.87
CA ILE A 39 -1.61 -9.63 6.12
C ILE A 39 -0.55 -9.80 5.03
N MET A 40 -0.90 -9.68 3.74
CA MET A 40 0.08 -9.78 2.67
C MET A 40 1.18 -8.72 2.78
N SER A 41 0.82 -7.48 3.13
CA SER A 41 1.80 -6.39 3.30
C SER A 41 2.85 -6.69 4.37
N SER A 42 2.50 -7.35 5.48
CA SER A 42 3.49 -7.65 6.52
C SER A 42 4.51 -8.73 6.12
N PHE A 43 4.17 -9.58 5.15
CA PHE A 43 5.07 -10.63 4.64
C PHE A 43 5.89 -10.19 3.42
N HIS A 44 5.35 -9.29 2.58
CA HIS A 44 5.94 -8.97 1.29
C HIS A 44 6.60 -7.59 1.20
N TYR A 45 6.30 -6.66 2.10
CA TYR A 45 7.01 -5.39 2.17
C TYR A 45 8.11 -5.41 3.23
N GLY A 46 9.25 -4.81 2.92
CA GLY A 46 10.27 -4.48 3.92
C GLY A 46 9.78 -3.42 4.92
N LYS A 47 10.40 -3.35 6.10
CA LYS A 47 10.04 -2.41 7.18
C LYS A 47 10.07 -0.92 6.79
N GLN A 48 10.68 -0.60 5.65
CA GLN A 48 10.88 0.77 5.17
C GLN A 48 9.71 1.27 4.30
N VAL A 49 8.87 0.37 3.78
CA VAL A 49 7.74 0.74 2.93
C VAL A 49 6.53 1.06 3.81
N ARG A 50 6.09 2.32 3.79
CA ARG A 50 4.86 2.74 4.49
C ARG A 50 3.65 2.47 3.61
N VAL A 51 2.75 1.60 4.07
CA VAL A 51 1.50 1.30 3.36
C VAL A 51 0.35 2.10 3.97
N VAL A 52 -0.41 2.81 3.14
CA VAL A 52 -1.64 3.52 3.55
C VAL A 52 -2.85 3.03 2.75
N THR A 53 -3.99 2.84 3.42
CA THR A 53 -5.23 2.37 2.80
C THR A 53 -6.26 3.50 2.78
N CYS A 54 -6.69 3.86 1.58
CA CYS A 54 -7.60 4.95 1.30
C CYS A 54 -8.93 4.40 0.76
N ALA A 55 -10.04 5.10 0.99
CA ALA A 55 -11.35 4.70 0.48
C ALA A 55 -11.59 5.17 -0.97
N SER A 56 -10.88 6.21 -1.40
CA SER A 56 -10.99 6.81 -2.74
C SER A 56 -9.62 7.09 -3.36
N LEU A 57 -9.62 7.39 -4.65
CA LEU A 57 -8.43 7.84 -5.36
C LEU A 57 -7.93 9.20 -4.84
N GLU A 58 -8.85 10.15 -4.62
CA GLU A 58 -8.55 11.47 -4.06
C GLU A 58 -7.81 11.36 -2.71
N GLU A 59 -8.29 10.50 -1.80
CA GLU A 59 -7.60 10.26 -0.53
C GLU A 59 -6.21 9.64 -0.73
N ALA A 60 -6.03 8.79 -1.73
CA ALA A 60 -4.73 8.17 -2.03
C ALA A 60 -3.73 9.18 -2.60
N GLU A 61 -4.17 10.05 -3.51
CA GLU A 61 -3.36 11.11 -4.08
C GLU A 61 -2.92 12.11 -3.00
N GLN A 62 -3.86 12.55 -2.15
CA GLN A 62 -3.55 13.43 -1.03
C GLN A 62 -2.55 12.79 -0.05
N ALA A 63 -2.76 11.52 0.31
CA ALA A 63 -1.84 10.81 1.19
C ALA A 63 -0.42 10.70 0.63
N LEU A 64 -0.27 10.55 -0.70
CA LEU A 64 1.05 10.54 -1.33
C LEU A 64 1.73 11.91 -1.24
N VAL A 65 0.99 13.01 -1.43
CA VAL A 65 1.51 14.38 -1.30
C VAL A 65 1.95 14.68 0.14
N ASP A 66 1.11 14.34 1.12
CA ASP A 66 1.36 14.60 2.54
C ASP A 66 2.57 13.82 3.05
N LEU A 67 2.75 12.59 2.57
CA LEU A 67 3.84 11.71 2.99
C LEU A 67 5.13 11.90 2.19
N ALA A 68 5.05 12.50 0.99
CA ALA A 68 6.21 12.93 0.22
C ALA A 68 6.76 14.29 0.68
N SER A 69 5.96 15.07 1.40
CA SER A 69 6.40 16.34 1.99
C SER A 69 7.36 16.06 3.14
N PRO A 70 8.59 16.61 3.15
CA PRO A 70 9.51 16.41 4.25
C PRO A 70 8.89 16.97 5.53
N SER A 71 9.00 16.22 6.63
CA SER A 71 8.66 16.72 7.96
C SER A 71 9.32 18.08 8.16
N PRO A 72 8.60 19.14 8.57
CA PRO A 72 9.24 20.39 8.91
C PRO A 72 10.16 20.10 10.10
N ASN A 73 11.47 20.22 9.87
CA ASN A 73 12.47 20.32 10.94
C ASN A 73 12.32 21.67 11.64
#